data_AF-A0A920QBK4-F1
#
_entry.id   AF-A0A920QBK4-F1
#
_cell.length_a   1.000
_cell.length_b   1.000
_cell.length_c   1.000
_cell.angle_alpha   90.00
_cell.angle_beta   90.00
_cell.angle_gamma   90.00
#
_symmetry.space_group_name_H-M   'P 1'
#
loop_
_entity.id
_entity.type
_entity.pdbx_description
1 polymer ?
#
loop_
_entity_poly.entity_id
_entity_poly.type
_entity_poly.pdbx_seq_one_letter_code
_entity_poly.pdbx_strand_id
1 'polypeptide(L)' 'MRSIRLIWIGKTQEPYLKSGINTYTKKLSHYIKIDSDEISLYNTAQEL' A
#
# COMPACT_ATOMS: atom_id res chain seq x y z
N MET A 1 -13.02 16.39 0.01
CA MET A 1 -12.75 15.41 1.09
C MET A 1 -11.25 15.13 1.11
N ARG A 2 -10.59 15.16 2.27
CA ARG A 2 -9.14 14.86 2.37
C ARG A 2 -8.94 13.34 2.26
N SER A 3 -7.83 12.92 1.64
CA SER A 3 -7.46 11.51 1.48
C SER A 3 -5.98 11.31 1.72
N ILE A 4 -5.60 10.11 2.17
CA ILE A 4 -4.20 9.69 2.34
C ILE A 4 -3.94 8.57 1.33
N ARG A 5 -2.83 8.66 0.62
CA ARG A 5 -2.33 7.58 -0.24
C ARG A 5 -1.01 7.09 0.31
N LEU A 6 -0.94 5.79 0.62
CA LEU A 6 0.29 5.14 1.04
C LEU A 6 0.95 4.50 -0.18
N ILE A 7 2.21 4.84 -0.46
CA ILE A 7 2.94 4.31 -1.60
C ILE A 7 4.27 3.77 -1.08
N TRP A 8 4.57 2.52 -1.40
CA TRP A 8 5.85 1.92 -1.07
C TRP A 8 6.37 1.02 -2.17
N ILE A 9 7.68 0.84 -2.17
CA ILE A 9 8.40 0.04 -3.16
C ILE A 9 8.46 -1.40 -2.68
N GLY A 10 8.21 -2.33 -3.60
CA GLY A 10 8.20 -3.76 -3.34
C GLY A 10 6.84 -4.25 -2.86
N LYS A 11 6.54 -5.50 -3.20
CA LYS A 11 5.30 -6.16 -2.76
C LYS A 11 5.44 -6.64 -1.33
N THR A 12 4.46 -6.37 -0.48
CA THR A 12 4.43 -6.95 0.87
C THR A 12 4.34 -8.47 0.73
N GLN A 13 5.32 -9.22 1.24
CA GLN A 13 5.32 -10.68 1.15
C GLN A 13 4.71 -11.31 2.39
N GLU A 14 5.13 -10.83 3.55
CA GLU A 14 4.82 -11.43 4.84
C GLU A 14 3.31 -11.37 5.17
N PRO A 15 2.66 -12.51 5.47
CA PRO A 15 1.24 -12.55 5.78
C PRO A 15 0.85 -11.69 6.98
N TYR A 16 1.69 -11.63 8.00
CA TYR A 16 1.43 -10.82 9.20
C TYR A 16 1.45 -9.31 8.89
N LEU A 17 2.31 -8.86 7.97
CA LEU A 17 2.33 -7.48 7.50
C LEU A 17 1.06 -7.14 6.72
N LYS A 18 0.64 -8.00 5.78
CA LYS A 18 -0.62 -7.81 5.02
C LYS A 18 -1.82 -7.71 5.95
N SER A 19 -1.89 -8.60 6.94
CA SER A 19 -2.97 -8.62 7.94
C SER A 19 -2.98 -7.33 8.77
N GLY A 20 -1.80 -6.88 9.23
CA GLY A 20 -1.64 -5.62 9.96
C GLY A 20 -2.11 -4.42 9.14
N ILE A 21 -1.59 -4.28 7.92
CA ILE A 21 -1.96 -3.19 6.99
C ILE A 21 -3.48 -3.16 6.80
N ASN A 22 -4.10 -4.29 6.44
CA ASN A 22 -5.55 -4.34 6.23
C ASN A 22 -6.34 -3.97 7.50
N THR A 23 -5.90 -4.46 8.66
CA THR A 23 -6.57 -4.19 9.94
C THR A 23 -6.57 -2.70 10.28
N TYR A 24 -5.43 -2.02 10.14
CA TYR A 24 -5.33 -0.60 10.47
C TYR A 24 -5.97 0.30 9.41
N THR A 25 -5.80 -0.03 8.12
CA THR A 25 -6.48 0.70 7.04
C THR A 25 -7.99 0.65 7.18
N LYS A 26 -8.55 -0.51 7.58
CA LYS A 26 -9.99 -0.66 7.86
C LYS A 26 -10.46 0.17 9.06
N LYS A 27 -9.65 0.29 10.12
CA LYS A 27 -9.97 1.15 11.27
C LYS A 27 -9.98 2.63 10.89
N LEU A 28 -9.05 3.04 10.03
CA LEU A 28 -8.89 4.43 9.61
C LEU A 28 -9.90 4.87 8.53
N SER A 29 -10.44 3.94 7.75
CA SER A 29 -11.39 4.24 6.67
C SER A 29 -12.69 4.91 7.15
N HIS A 30 -13.02 4.76 8.45
CA HIS A 30 -14.13 5.45 9.10
C HIS A 30 -13.92 6.98 9.21
N TYR A 31 -12.67 7.44 9.18
CA TYR A 31 -12.31 8.83 9.41
C TYR A 31 -11.80 9.52 8.15
N ILE A 32 -11.12 8.78 7.27
CA ILE A 32 -10.49 9.32 6.08
C ILE A 32 -10.40 8.26 4.98
N LYS A 33 -10.52 8.70 3.72
CA LYS A 33 -10.24 7.82 2.59
C LYS A 33 -8.75 7.47 2.57
N ILE A 34 -8.44 6.18 2.65
CA ILE A 34 -7.07 5.65 2.53
C ILE A 34 -7.00 4.71 1.35
N ASP A 35 -6.06 4.98 0.46
CA ASP A 35 -5.67 4.12 -0.65
C ASP A 35 -4.21 3.65 -0.42
N SER A 36 -3.83 2.47 -0.93
CA SER A 36 -2.47 1.94 -0.83
C SER A 36 -2.01 1.35 -2.15
N ASP A 37 -0.80 1.70 -2.59
CA ASP A 37 -0.18 1.22 -3.83
C ASP A 37 1.20 0.61 -3.55
N GLU A 38 1.40 -0.63 -4.02
CA GLU A 38 2.70 -1.31 -3.98
C GLU A 38 3.37 -1.18 -5.36
N ILE A 39 4.48 -0.45 -5.44
CA ILE A 39 5.21 -0.25 -6.68
C ILE A 39 6.19 -1.40 -6.89
N SER A 40 6.01 -2.10 -8.02
CA SER A 40 6.94 -3.14 -8.46
C SER A 40 8.26 -2.55 -8.95
N LEU A 41 9.38 -3.12 -8.51
CA LEU A 41 10.74 -2.70 -8.92
C LEU A 41 11.08 -3.04 -10.38
N TYR A 42 10.29 -3.88 -11.05
CA TYR A 42 10.65 -4.47 -12.36
C TYR A 42 10.51 -3.53 -13.57
N ASN A 43 10.06 -2.29 -13.39
CA ASN A 43 9.86 -1.37 -14.52
C ASN A 43 11.15 -0.68 -15.01
N THR A 44 12.29 -0.84 -14.33
CA THR A 44 13.58 -0.23 -14.75
C THR A 44 14.44 -1.15 -15.64
N ALA A 45 14.04 -2.42 -15.83
CA ALA A 45 14.82 -3.39 -16.60
C ALA A 45 14.30 -3.64 -18.04
N GLN A 46 13.25 -2.93 -18.47
CA GLN A 46 12.68 -3.05 -19.83
C GLN A 46 12.98 -1.84 -20.74
N GLU A 47 13.80 -0.89 -20.30
CA GLU A 47 14.21 0.30 -21.08
C GLU A 47 15.73 0.39 -21.37
N LEU A 48 16.48 -0.72 -21.26
CA LEU A 48 17.87 -0.84 -21.70
C LEU A 48 18.04 -2.06 -22.63
#